data_AF-A0A1Q3SFQ6-F1
#
_entry.id   AF-A0A1Q3SFQ6-F1
#
_cell.length_a   1.000
_cell.length_b   1.000
_cell.length_c   1.000
_cell.angle_alpha   90.00
_cell.angle_beta   90.00
_cell.angle_gamma   90.00
#
_symmetry.space_group_name_H-M   'P 1'
#
loop_
_entity.id
_entity.type
_entity.pdbx_description
1 polymer ?
#
loop_
_entity_poly.entity_id
_entity_poly.type
_entity_poly.pdbx_seq_one_letter_code
_entity_poly.pdbx_strand_id
1 'polypeptide(L)'
;MLKRTLTLVCLLILLAPAIKAEENECKSFYQGQTFTVNQLKIILESPEKKAEAEINLCGTTLHGLNLSGWDLSHINLLGSDLGETILQNTNFSQANLTKTYFASADLTQANLQKAQLENARLENAKLTNADLRQANLSHANLANADLRGANLTFAILKGANLSGAMLNQAILVWTDLSEVDLSEAILTDANLENANLTGAQLIKTAVSGANFAEADLHQAIFQPVLKQLPDLATFTSVKNFQSIQFTDFNQWKAALTELRIAYRELGIRSMERVITATIKFQEMRLEWQKGGWLTIDSAFNYVFFYLTCNYGADPGKPLRLFLLGIFLFAIPYRYALSHPTKQAGIVAIWNKKRFYQWDKIHALAKKSEPICKLLSAQCLDKKGNRLFYQFHLLRLSLFFSLLSAFSIGWKDINVSNWISHMQAREFTLKGKGWVHALAGIQSLFSAYMIVLWVFTYFARPFEW
;
A
#
# COMPACT_ATOMS: atom_id res chain seq x y z
N MET A 1 60.39 -40.23 -0.01
CA MET A 1 60.15 -38.78 -0.12
C MET A 1 58.65 -38.46 -0.12
N LEU A 2 57.81 -39.06 -0.99
CA LEU A 2 56.36 -38.80 -1.05
C LEU A 2 55.55 -39.12 0.23
N LYS A 3 55.92 -40.16 0.99
CA LYS A 3 55.24 -40.47 2.26
C LYS A 3 55.52 -39.45 3.37
N ARG A 4 56.72 -38.85 3.41
CA ARG A 4 57.14 -37.89 4.45
C ARG A 4 56.54 -36.50 4.26
N THR A 5 56.26 -36.07 3.03
CA THR A 5 55.53 -34.82 2.76
C THR A 5 54.04 -34.94 3.10
N LEU A 6 53.41 -36.10 2.85
CA LEU A 6 52.03 -36.37 3.31
C LEU A 6 51.92 -36.44 4.83
N THR A 7 52.92 -37.00 5.52
CA THR A 7 52.91 -37.04 6.99
C THR A 7 53.08 -35.64 7.59
N LEU A 8 53.85 -34.74 6.96
CA LEU A 8 54.00 -33.36 7.44
C LEU A 8 52.72 -32.52 7.27
N VAL A 9 51.97 -32.72 6.17
CA VAL A 9 50.67 -32.08 5.98
C VAL A 9 49.66 -32.59 7.02
N CYS A 10 49.64 -33.91 7.30
CA CYS A 10 48.84 -34.47 8.40
C CYS A 10 49.32 -34.06 9.81
N LEU A 11 50.62 -33.81 10.02
CA LEU A 11 51.14 -33.41 11.34
C LEU A 11 50.87 -31.94 11.67
N LEU A 12 50.77 -31.07 10.66
CA LEU A 12 50.37 -29.66 10.80
C LEU A 12 48.86 -29.52 11.08
N ILE A 13 48.05 -30.50 10.67
CA ILE A 13 46.62 -30.57 10.96
C ILE A 13 46.34 -30.95 12.43
N LEU A 14 47.24 -31.68 13.09
CA LEU A 14 47.05 -32.23 14.45
C LEU A 14 47.22 -31.24 15.63
N LEU A 15 47.43 -29.93 15.40
CA LEU A 15 47.80 -28.97 16.46
C LEU A 15 46.93 -27.70 16.58
N ALA A 16 45.82 -27.55 15.84
CA ALA A 16 45.04 -26.32 15.87
C ALA A 16 43.90 -26.36 16.93
N PRO A 17 43.82 -25.40 17.87
CA PRO A 17 42.67 -25.26 18.75
C PRO A 17 41.47 -24.68 17.99
N ALA A 18 40.26 -25.12 18.35
CA ALA A 18 38.99 -24.56 17.87
C ALA A 18 38.86 -23.09 18.29
N ILE A 19 39.12 -22.18 17.35
CA ILE A 19 38.94 -20.73 17.57
C ILE A 19 37.48 -20.40 17.22
N LYS A 20 36.69 -20.03 18.24
CA LYS A 20 35.38 -19.40 18.05
C LYS A 20 35.58 -18.07 17.32
N ALA A 21 35.12 -17.99 16.07
CA ALA A 21 35.21 -16.79 15.25
C ALA A 21 34.09 -15.79 15.60
N GLU A 22 34.42 -14.50 15.61
CA GLU A 22 33.45 -13.42 15.45
C GLU A 22 32.90 -13.48 14.01
N GLU A 23 31.57 -13.33 13.85
CA GLU A 23 30.78 -13.72 12.67
C GLU A 23 31.17 -13.08 11.31
N ASN A 24 32.16 -12.19 11.24
CA ASN A 24 32.46 -11.42 10.03
C ASN A 24 33.94 -11.38 9.58
N GLU A 25 34.86 -12.07 10.26
CA GLU A 25 36.27 -12.15 9.84
C GLU A 25 36.63 -13.55 9.32
N CYS A 26 37.22 -13.60 8.12
CA CYS A 26 37.75 -14.83 7.56
C CYS A 26 39.00 -15.26 8.33
N LYS A 27 38.87 -16.28 9.18
CA LYS A 27 40.00 -16.95 9.85
C LYS A 27 40.00 -18.41 9.43
N SER A 28 40.57 -18.68 8.26
CA SER A 28 40.81 -20.04 7.77
C SER A 28 42.28 -20.24 7.44
N PHE A 29 42.80 -21.43 7.72
CA PHE A 29 44.13 -21.86 7.28
C PHE A 29 44.29 -21.82 5.75
N TYR A 30 43.17 -21.95 5.03
CA TYR A 30 43.14 -22.06 3.58
C TYR A 30 42.96 -20.71 2.87
N GLN A 31 42.91 -19.61 3.61
CA GLN A 31 42.69 -18.28 3.04
C GLN A 31 43.73 -17.95 1.95
N GLY A 32 43.26 -17.59 0.76
CA GLY A 32 44.07 -17.28 -0.41
C GLY A 32 44.62 -18.49 -1.18
N GLN A 33 44.29 -19.72 -0.78
CA GLN A 33 44.76 -20.93 -1.47
C GLN A 33 43.83 -21.31 -2.63
N THR A 34 44.42 -21.69 -3.76
CA THR A 34 43.71 -22.30 -4.89
C THR A 34 43.68 -23.81 -4.75
N PHE A 35 42.50 -24.41 -4.89
CA PHE A 35 42.34 -25.86 -4.82
C PHE A 35 42.06 -26.49 -6.18
N THR A 36 42.49 -27.74 -6.31
CA THR A 36 42.02 -28.66 -7.34
C THR A 36 40.90 -29.55 -6.79
N VAL A 37 40.08 -30.12 -7.67
CA VAL A 37 39.00 -31.06 -7.30
C VAL A 37 39.53 -32.21 -6.43
N ASN A 38 40.72 -32.75 -6.73
CA ASN A 38 41.29 -33.86 -5.97
C ASN A 38 41.71 -33.45 -4.55
N GLN A 39 42.27 -32.25 -4.37
CA GLN A 39 42.64 -31.75 -3.04
C GLN A 39 41.39 -31.52 -2.18
N LEU A 40 40.37 -30.89 -2.77
CA LEU A 40 39.07 -30.71 -2.15
C LEU A 40 38.42 -32.03 -1.73
N LYS A 41 38.46 -33.05 -2.61
CA LYS A 41 37.90 -34.36 -2.31
C LYS A 41 38.57 -35.01 -1.10
N ILE A 42 39.90 -34.91 -0.99
CA ILE A 42 40.65 -35.44 0.16
C ILE A 42 40.24 -34.71 1.45
N ILE A 43 40.07 -33.39 1.41
CA ILE A 43 39.63 -32.59 2.56
C ILE A 43 38.23 -33.00 2.99
N LEU A 44 37.29 -33.11 2.05
CA LEU A 44 35.90 -33.45 2.35
C LEU A 44 35.68 -34.93 2.70
N GLU A 45 36.53 -35.85 2.24
CA GLU A 45 36.46 -37.27 2.62
C GLU A 45 37.27 -37.58 3.89
N SER A 46 37.97 -36.59 4.46
CA SER A 46 38.78 -36.77 5.65
C SER A 46 37.91 -37.15 6.88
N PRO A 47 38.43 -37.98 7.80
CA PRO A 47 37.71 -38.34 9.02
C PRO A 47 37.40 -37.13 9.92
N GLU A 48 38.08 -35.99 9.74
CA GLU A 48 37.79 -34.72 10.41
C GLU A 48 36.43 -34.13 9.99
N LYS A 49 35.94 -34.37 8.75
CA LYS A 49 34.55 -34.03 8.37
C LYS A 49 33.51 -34.68 9.30
N LYS A 50 33.83 -35.81 9.94
CA LYS A 50 32.93 -36.46 10.91
C LYS A 50 33.07 -35.92 12.33
N ALA A 51 34.14 -35.19 12.62
CA ALA A 51 34.48 -34.70 13.96
C ALA A 51 34.19 -33.20 14.13
N GLU A 52 34.38 -32.40 13.08
CA GLU A 52 34.07 -30.97 13.04
C GLU A 52 32.64 -30.74 12.55
N ALA A 53 31.91 -29.82 13.21
CA ALA A 53 30.53 -29.50 12.84
C ALA A 53 30.44 -28.70 11.53
N GLU A 54 31.50 -28.00 11.12
CA GLU A 54 31.53 -27.12 9.94
C GLU A 54 32.94 -27.14 9.31
N ILE A 55 33.03 -27.42 8.01
CA ILE A 55 34.31 -27.36 7.27
C ILE A 55 34.58 -25.92 6.87
N ASN A 56 35.74 -25.37 7.26
CA ASN A 56 36.09 -23.97 7.02
C ASN A 56 37.07 -23.78 5.86
N LEU A 57 36.52 -23.55 4.66
CA LEU A 57 37.24 -23.18 3.43
C LEU A 57 37.10 -21.69 3.11
N CYS A 58 36.99 -20.84 4.13
CA CYS A 58 36.85 -19.41 3.95
C CYS A 58 38.02 -18.79 3.16
N GLY A 59 37.70 -17.89 2.23
CA GLY A 59 38.65 -17.14 1.41
C GLY A 59 39.45 -18.00 0.42
N THR A 60 38.96 -19.18 0.05
CA THR A 60 39.65 -20.07 -0.90
C THR A 60 39.29 -19.74 -2.34
N THR A 61 40.13 -20.16 -3.29
CA THR A 61 39.84 -20.06 -4.74
C THR A 61 39.51 -21.43 -5.30
N LEU A 62 38.26 -21.61 -5.67
CA LEU A 62 37.68 -22.79 -6.33
C LEU A 62 37.22 -22.47 -7.76
N HIS A 63 37.65 -21.35 -8.32
CA HIS A 63 37.28 -20.83 -9.64
C HIS A 63 37.35 -21.89 -10.75
N GLY A 64 36.30 -21.97 -11.57
CA GLY A 64 36.24 -22.87 -12.74
C GLY A 64 36.20 -24.37 -12.43
N LEU A 65 36.14 -24.79 -11.17
CA LEU A 65 36.04 -26.19 -10.80
C LEU A 65 34.65 -26.77 -11.08
N ASN A 66 34.62 -28.08 -11.39
CA ASN A 66 33.38 -28.86 -11.43
C ASN A 66 33.18 -29.58 -10.10
N LEU A 67 32.20 -29.12 -9.33
CA LEU A 67 31.77 -29.68 -8.05
C LEU A 67 30.29 -30.10 -8.10
N SER A 68 29.81 -30.47 -9.29
CA SER A 68 28.42 -30.90 -9.51
C SER A 68 28.04 -32.10 -8.64
N GLY A 69 26.90 -32.01 -7.96
CA GLY A 69 26.38 -33.05 -7.07
C GLY A 69 27.14 -33.21 -5.75
N TRP A 70 28.07 -32.31 -5.43
CA TRP A 70 28.81 -32.39 -4.17
C TRP A 70 27.94 -32.02 -2.97
N ASP A 71 28.23 -32.62 -1.82
CA ASP A 71 27.64 -32.22 -0.54
C ASP A 71 28.58 -31.28 0.21
N LEU A 72 28.25 -29.99 0.10
CA LEU A 72 28.88 -28.85 0.73
C LEU A 72 27.91 -28.19 1.73
N SER A 73 26.98 -28.97 2.30
CA SER A 73 26.10 -28.47 3.36
C SER A 73 26.92 -28.06 4.59
N HIS A 74 26.48 -27.01 5.27
CA HIS A 74 27.15 -26.46 6.46
C HIS A 74 28.60 -25.98 6.23
N ILE A 75 29.07 -25.90 4.99
CA ILE A 75 30.43 -25.43 4.71
C ILE A 75 30.53 -23.93 4.96
N ASN A 76 31.69 -23.47 5.44
CA ASN A 76 32.05 -22.07 5.44
C ASN A 76 32.96 -21.76 4.25
N LEU A 77 32.44 -21.02 3.28
CA LEU A 77 33.12 -20.50 2.10
C LEU A 77 33.08 -18.97 2.06
N LEU A 78 32.96 -18.31 3.22
CA LEU A 78 32.91 -16.85 3.32
C LEU A 78 34.04 -16.21 2.50
N GLY A 79 33.70 -15.25 1.63
CA GLY A 79 34.65 -14.53 0.79
C GLY A 79 35.44 -15.38 -0.22
N SER A 80 35.04 -16.63 -0.47
CA SER A 80 35.73 -17.52 -1.42
C SER A 80 35.39 -17.17 -2.87
N ASP A 81 36.24 -17.56 -3.80
CA ASP A 81 36.03 -17.44 -5.24
C ASP A 81 35.55 -18.77 -5.83
N LEU A 82 34.28 -18.82 -6.21
CA LEU A 82 33.62 -19.87 -6.97
C LEU A 82 33.15 -19.33 -8.35
N GLY A 83 33.79 -18.31 -8.90
CA GLY A 83 33.47 -17.80 -10.24
C GLY A 83 33.62 -18.87 -11.31
N GLU A 84 32.73 -18.87 -12.30
CA GLU A 84 32.73 -19.83 -13.43
C GLU A 84 32.70 -21.32 -13.03
N THR A 85 32.40 -21.64 -11.78
CA THR A 85 32.32 -23.04 -11.30
C THR A 85 31.07 -23.75 -11.79
N ILE A 86 31.15 -25.07 -11.95
CA ILE A 86 30.00 -25.92 -12.23
C ILE A 86 29.55 -26.54 -10.91
N LEU A 87 28.42 -26.05 -10.39
CA LEU A 87 27.82 -26.37 -9.09
C LEU A 87 26.40 -26.96 -9.25
N GLN A 88 26.14 -27.59 -10.40
CA GLN A 88 24.85 -28.17 -10.71
C GLN A 88 24.50 -29.26 -9.68
N ASN A 89 23.30 -29.24 -9.13
CA ASN A 89 22.83 -30.18 -8.10
C ASN A 89 23.70 -30.23 -6.82
N THR A 90 24.57 -29.25 -6.60
CA THR A 90 25.41 -29.18 -5.39
C THR A 90 24.55 -28.79 -4.18
N ASN A 91 24.79 -29.45 -3.05
CA ASN A 91 24.13 -29.13 -1.80
C ASN A 91 24.94 -28.11 -1.01
N PHE A 92 24.41 -26.91 -0.85
CA PHE A 92 24.91 -25.81 -0.03
C PHE A 92 23.93 -25.48 1.11
N SER A 93 23.05 -26.39 1.49
CA SER A 93 22.07 -26.10 2.55
C SER A 93 22.79 -25.70 3.84
N GLN A 94 22.37 -24.59 4.44
CA GLN A 94 22.97 -24.02 5.66
C GLN A 94 24.46 -23.66 5.52
N ALA A 95 24.99 -23.52 4.30
CA ALA A 95 26.35 -23.06 4.09
C ALA A 95 26.50 -21.55 4.40
N ASN A 96 27.67 -21.15 4.88
CA ASN A 96 28.07 -19.75 4.93
C ASN A 96 28.79 -19.39 3.63
N LEU A 97 28.09 -18.65 2.77
CA LEU A 97 28.51 -18.16 1.47
C LEU A 97 28.53 -16.61 1.44
N THR A 98 28.68 -16.00 2.62
CA THR A 98 28.70 -14.55 2.78
C THR A 98 29.87 -13.95 2.01
N LYS A 99 29.62 -12.91 1.20
CA LYS A 99 30.63 -12.25 0.33
C LYS A 99 31.32 -13.18 -0.69
N THR A 100 30.80 -14.38 -0.90
CA THR A 100 31.38 -15.34 -1.85
C THR A 100 31.15 -14.87 -3.29
N TYR A 101 32.13 -15.10 -4.16
CA TYR A 101 32.07 -14.77 -5.58
C TYR A 101 31.61 -15.98 -6.39
N PHE A 102 30.46 -15.86 -7.05
CA PHE A 102 29.82 -16.87 -7.90
C PHE A 102 29.52 -16.33 -9.30
N ALA A 103 30.17 -15.24 -9.73
CA ALA A 103 29.83 -14.66 -11.03
C ALA A 103 30.02 -15.70 -12.15
N SER A 104 29.01 -15.78 -13.03
CA SER A 104 28.93 -16.77 -14.11
C SER A 104 28.98 -18.25 -13.67
N ALA A 105 28.85 -18.57 -12.38
CA ALA A 105 28.78 -19.95 -11.90
C ALA A 105 27.46 -20.62 -12.30
N ASP A 106 27.50 -21.94 -12.46
CA ASP A 106 26.33 -22.76 -12.77
C ASP A 106 25.82 -23.49 -11.52
N LEU A 107 24.86 -22.88 -10.84
CA LEU A 107 24.13 -23.37 -9.66
C LEU A 107 22.77 -23.98 -10.06
N THR A 108 22.60 -24.46 -11.30
CA THR A 108 21.34 -25.07 -11.75
C THR A 108 20.96 -26.23 -10.83
N GLN A 109 19.72 -26.19 -10.31
CA GLN A 109 19.20 -27.18 -9.34
C GLN A 109 20.02 -27.32 -8.04
N ALA A 110 20.88 -26.36 -7.70
CA ALA A 110 21.60 -26.38 -6.43
C ALA A 110 20.62 -26.21 -5.24
N ASN A 111 20.94 -26.87 -4.13
CA ASN A 111 20.21 -26.70 -2.87
C ASN A 111 20.91 -25.66 -2.00
N LEU A 112 20.35 -24.46 -1.91
CA LEU A 112 20.83 -23.33 -1.11
C LEU A 112 19.89 -23.02 0.07
N GLN A 113 19.07 -23.99 0.50
CA GLN A 113 18.14 -23.79 1.61
C GLN A 113 18.87 -23.28 2.86
N LYS A 114 18.38 -22.17 3.43
CA LYS A 114 18.96 -21.54 4.63
C LYS A 114 20.44 -21.12 4.49
N ALA A 115 20.98 -21.05 3.27
CA ALA A 115 22.35 -20.58 3.07
C ALA A 115 22.46 -19.07 3.38
N GLN A 116 23.61 -18.67 3.92
CA GLN A 116 23.94 -17.25 4.11
C GLN A 116 24.69 -16.76 2.87
N LEU A 117 24.08 -15.89 2.08
CA LEU A 117 24.58 -15.32 0.82
C LEU A 117 24.64 -13.79 0.90
N GLU A 118 24.72 -13.23 2.11
CA GLU A 118 24.77 -11.78 2.31
C GLU A 118 25.97 -11.20 1.55
N ASN A 119 25.73 -10.14 0.77
CA ASN A 119 26.74 -9.50 -0.08
C ASN A 119 27.44 -10.45 -1.07
N ALA A 120 26.86 -11.63 -1.38
CA ALA A 120 27.41 -12.53 -2.39
C ALA A 120 27.31 -11.91 -3.79
N ARG A 121 28.23 -12.29 -4.66
CA ARG A 121 28.35 -11.78 -6.03
C ARG A 121 27.98 -12.87 -7.03
N LEU A 122 26.75 -12.83 -7.53
CA LEU A 122 26.10 -13.84 -8.37
C LEU A 122 25.78 -13.27 -9.77
N GLU A 123 26.53 -12.27 -10.24
CA GLU A 123 26.29 -11.63 -11.53
C GLU A 123 26.37 -12.66 -12.66
N ASN A 124 25.35 -12.72 -13.52
CA ASN A 124 25.23 -13.70 -14.61
C ASN A 124 25.24 -15.19 -14.18
N ALA A 125 25.08 -15.50 -12.89
CA ALA A 125 25.04 -16.88 -12.42
C ALA A 125 23.76 -17.59 -12.90
N LYS A 126 23.85 -18.91 -13.13
CA LYS A 126 22.69 -19.75 -13.46
C LYS A 126 22.16 -20.42 -12.20
N LEU A 127 20.96 -20.03 -11.77
CA LEU A 127 20.24 -20.59 -10.62
C LEU A 127 18.90 -21.20 -11.05
N THR A 128 18.79 -21.65 -12.30
CA THR A 128 17.54 -22.24 -12.83
C THR A 128 17.13 -23.42 -11.94
N ASN A 129 15.88 -23.40 -11.47
CA ASN A 129 15.31 -24.39 -10.54
C ASN A 129 16.11 -24.59 -9.23
N ALA A 130 16.94 -23.64 -8.82
CA ALA A 130 17.65 -23.72 -7.53
C ALA A 130 16.67 -23.57 -6.35
N ASP A 131 16.98 -24.23 -5.24
CA ASP A 131 16.20 -24.14 -4.01
C ASP A 131 16.87 -23.18 -3.01
N LEU A 132 16.34 -21.96 -2.94
CA LEU A 132 16.82 -20.86 -2.11
C LEU A 132 15.89 -20.58 -0.92
N ARG A 133 15.05 -21.56 -0.53
CA ARG A 133 14.08 -21.33 0.56
C ARG A 133 14.80 -20.94 1.84
N GLN A 134 14.32 -19.88 2.48
CA GLN A 134 14.90 -19.32 3.71
C GLN A 134 16.37 -18.87 3.58
N ALA A 135 16.92 -18.76 2.37
CA ALA A 135 18.27 -18.23 2.18
C ALA A 135 18.30 -16.72 2.43
N ASN A 136 19.44 -16.21 2.90
CA ASN A 136 19.64 -14.79 3.11
C ASN A 136 20.59 -14.24 2.04
N LEU A 137 20.05 -13.55 1.05
CA LEU A 137 20.77 -12.87 -0.03
C LEU A 137 20.73 -11.34 0.14
N SER A 138 20.66 -10.84 1.39
CA SER A 138 20.65 -9.39 1.63
C SER A 138 21.86 -8.72 0.98
N HIS A 139 21.63 -7.67 0.21
CA HIS A 139 22.65 -6.92 -0.53
C HIS A 139 23.48 -7.75 -1.54
N ALA A 140 23.03 -8.95 -1.91
CA ALA A 140 23.69 -9.74 -2.93
C ALA A 140 23.52 -9.10 -4.32
N ASN A 141 24.51 -9.30 -5.20
CA ASN A 141 24.44 -8.86 -6.59
C ASN A 141 24.06 -10.03 -7.50
N LEU A 142 22.80 -10.09 -7.93
CA LEU A 142 22.24 -11.07 -8.85
C LEU A 142 21.92 -10.45 -10.22
N ALA A 143 22.62 -9.38 -10.62
CA ALA A 143 22.40 -8.72 -11.90
C ALA A 143 22.53 -9.73 -13.05
N ASN A 144 21.54 -9.76 -13.95
CA ASN A 144 21.42 -10.68 -15.09
C ASN A 144 21.45 -12.18 -14.73
N ALA A 145 21.24 -12.55 -13.45
CA ALA A 145 21.20 -13.96 -13.06
C ALA A 145 19.96 -14.68 -13.63
N ASP A 146 20.11 -15.97 -13.90
CA ASP A 146 19.02 -16.83 -14.36
C ASP A 146 18.39 -17.58 -13.18
N LEU A 147 17.27 -17.08 -12.67
CA LEU A 147 16.51 -17.64 -11.54
C LEU A 147 15.19 -18.30 -12.01
N ARG A 148 15.09 -18.71 -13.28
CA ARG A 148 13.86 -19.29 -13.82
C ARG A 148 13.47 -20.54 -13.01
N GLY A 149 12.22 -20.58 -12.53
CA GLY A 149 11.71 -21.67 -11.69
C GLY A 149 12.36 -21.81 -10.31
N ALA A 150 13.23 -20.89 -9.89
CA ALA A 150 13.88 -20.97 -8.59
C ALA A 150 12.86 -20.78 -7.44
N ASN A 151 13.10 -21.46 -6.32
CA ASN A 151 12.25 -21.35 -5.14
C ASN A 151 12.91 -20.48 -4.07
N LEU A 152 12.42 -19.26 -3.90
CA LEU A 152 12.88 -18.26 -2.94
C LEU A 152 11.90 -18.06 -1.78
N THR A 153 11.03 -19.05 -1.51
CA THR A 153 10.02 -18.92 -0.45
C THR A 153 10.69 -18.61 0.90
N PHE A 154 10.23 -17.57 1.59
CA PHE A 154 10.82 -17.05 2.85
C PHE A 154 12.28 -16.58 2.74
N ALA A 155 12.84 -16.41 1.54
CA ALA A 155 14.18 -15.85 1.39
C ALA A 155 14.20 -14.35 1.72
N ILE A 156 15.38 -13.84 2.09
CA ILE A 156 15.61 -12.43 2.35
C ILE A 156 16.51 -11.88 1.23
N LEU A 157 15.99 -10.94 0.44
CA LEU A 157 16.69 -10.27 -0.66
C LEU A 157 16.72 -8.76 -0.46
N LYS A 158 16.67 -8.31 0.80
CA LYS A 158 16.66 -6.90 1.13
C LYS A 158 17.85 -6.18 0.49
N GLY A 159 17.57 -5.13 -0.29
CA GLY A 159 18.57 -4.32 -0.95
C GLY A 159 19.43 -5.07 -1.97
N ALA A 160 19.02 -6.26 -2.43
CA ALA A 160 19.74 -7.01 -3.46
C ALA A 160 19.57 -6.36 -4.84
N ASN A 161 20.54 -6.60 -5.73
CA ASN A 161 20.46 -6.18 -7.12
C ASN A 161 20.02 -7.35 -7.99
N LEU A 162 18.80 -7.31 -8.53
CA LEU A 162 18.23 -8.26 -9.49
C LEU A 162 18.00 -7.60 -10.86
N SER A 163 18.70 -6.50 -11.17
CA SER A 163 18.54 -5.82 -12.45
C SER A 163 18.83 -6.78 -13.61
N GLY A 164 17.92 -6.83 -14.60
CA GLY A 164 17.99 -7.74 -15.75
C GLY A 164 17.84 -9.24 -15.42
N ALA A 165 17.55 -9.62 -14.16
CA ALA A 165 17.44 -11.02 -13.78
C ALA A 165 16.23 -11.71 -14.43
N MET A 166 16.40 -12.98 -14.81
CA MET A 166 15.32 -13.81 -15.35
C MET A 166 14.66 -14.60 -14.22
N LEU A 167 13.45 -14.20 -13.83
CA LEU A 167 12.68 -14.78 -12.72
C LEU A 167 11.40 -15.47 -13.22
N ASN A 168 11.36 -15.89 -14.49
CA ASN A 168 10.18 -16.56 -15.05
C ASN A 168 9.78 -17.75 -14.19
N GLN A 169 8.51 -17.83 -13.79
CA GLN A 169 7.97 -18.91 -12.95
C GLN A 169 8.69 -19.10 -11.60
N ALA A 170 9.46 -18.11 -11.13
CA ALA A 170 10.09 -18.16 -9.82
C ALA A 170 9.04 -18.09 -8.70
N ILE A 171 9.30 -18.77 -7.58
CA ILE A 171 8.45 -18.78 -6.40
C ILE A 171 9.05 -17.82 -5.37
N LEU A 172 8.46 -16.64 -5.22
CA LEU A 172 8.87 -15.54 -4.33
C LEU A 172 7.86 -15.33 -3.19
N VAL A 173 7.21 -16.41 -2.75
CA VAL A 173 6.15 -16.35 -1.74
C VAL A 173 6.75 -16.04 -0.37
N TRP A 174 6.19 -15.06 0.35
CA TRP A 174 6.72 -14.58 1.65
C TRP A 174 8.19 -14.10 1.59
N THR A 175 8.69 -13.75 0.42
CA THR A 175 10.06 -13.27 0.24
C THR A 175 10.17 -11.80 0.66
N ASP A 176 11.24 -11.45 1.37
CA ASP A 176 11.57 -10.04 1.63
C ASP A 176 12.35 -9.46 0.45
N LEU A 177 11.65 -8.73 -0.41
CA LEU A 177 12.19 -7.99 -1.55
C LEU A 177 12.26 -6.48 -1.25
N SER A 178 12.34 -6.08 0.02
CA SER A 178 12.42 -4.66 0.37
C SER A 178 13.67 -4.01 -0.21
N GLU A 179 13.53 -2.80 -0.76
CA GLU A 179 14.62 -2.01 -1.34
C GLU A 179 15.37 -2.72 -2.50
N VAL A 180 14.80 -3.79 -3.07
CA VAL A 180 15.42 -4.57 -4.15
C VAL A 180 15.40 -3.79 -5.47
N ASP A 181 16.42 -3.96 -6.30
CA ASP A 181 16.40 -3.48 -7.69
C ASP A 181 15.96 -4.61 -8.65
N LEU A 182 14.75 -4.51 -9.19
CA LEU A 182 14.17 -5.41 -10.20
C LEU A 182 14.08 -4.72 -11.58
N SER A 183 14.88 -3.68 -11.82
CA SER A 183 14.88 -2.96 -13.08
C SER A 183 15.20 -3.88 -14.25
N GLU A 184 14.39 -3.86 -15.29
CA GLU A 184 14.53 -4.72 -16.49
C GLU A 184 14.45 -6.23 -16.22
N ALA A 185 14.07 -6.64 -14.99
CA ALA A 185 13.88 -8.04 -14.65
C ALA A 185 12.63 -8.64 -15.33
N ILE A 186 12.64 -9.97 -15.49
CA ILE A 186 11.56 -10.74 -16.12
C ILE A 186 10.85 -11.58 -15.07
N LEU A 187 9.68 -11.13 -14.61
CA LEU A 187 8.81 -11.80 -13.62
C LEU A 187 7.64 -12.55 -14.27
N THR A 188 7.71 -12.89 -15.56
CA THR A 188 6.61 -13.57 -16.25
C THR A 188 6.18 -14.85 -15.50
N ASP A 189 4.91 -14.93 -15.14
CA ASP A 189 4.30 -16.02 -14.35
C ASP A 189 4.99 -16.30 -12.99
N ALA A 190 5.74 -15.34 -12.45
CA ALA A 190 6.34 -15.46 -11.12
C ALA A 190 5.28 -15.34 -10.02
N ASN A 191 5.48 -16.04 -8.90
CA ASN A 191 4.59 -15.97 -7.75
C ASN A 191 5.17 -15.10 -6.63
N LEU A 192 4.69 -13.86 -6.50
CA LEU A 192 5.07 -12.91 -5.45
C LEU A 192 4.01 -12.80 -4.34
N GLU A 193 3.21 -13.85 -4.13
CA GLU A 193 2.19 -13.85 -3.09
C GLU A 193 2.78 -13.54 -1.70
N ASN A 194 2.20 -12.57 -0.99
CA ASN A 194 2.67 -12.07 0.31
C ASN A 194 4.13 -11.58 0.33
N ALA A 195 4.73 -11.28 -0.84
CA ALA A 195 6.08 -10.72 -0.89
C ALA A 195 6.10 -9.27 -0.37
N ASN A 196 7.18 -8.91 0.34
CA ASN A 196 7.42 -7.52 0.75
C ASN A 196 8.24 -6.81 -0.33
N LEU A 197 7.62 -5.91 -1.09
CA LEU A 197 8.28 -5.10 -2.13
C LEU A 197 8.42 -3.62 -1.68
N THR A 198 8.47 -3.38 -0.37
CA THR A 198 8.59 -2.02 0.17
C THR A 198 9.84 -1.33 -0.38
N GLY A 199 9.68 -0.18 -1.06
CA GLY A 199 10.78 0.56 -1.67
C GLY A 199 11.47 -0.15 -2.84
N ALA A 200 10.93 -1.25 -3.35
CA ALA A 200 11.50 -1.97 -4.49
C ALA A 200 11.42 -1.15 -5.78
N GLN A 201 12.38 -1.35 -6.69
CA GLN A 201 12.42 -0.71 -8.00
C GLN A 201 11.97 -1.70 -9.09
N LEU A 202 10.77 -1.52 -9.63
CA LEU A 202 10.21 -2.31 -10.73
C LEU A 202 10.14 -1.47 -12.01
N ILE A 203 11.30 -1.02 -12.51
CA ILE A 203 11.42 -0.15 -13.68
C ILE A 203 11.63 -1.00 -14.94
N LYS A 204 10.77 -0.85 -15.94
CA LYS A 204 10.72 -1.70 -17.16
C LYS A 204 10.70 -3.20 -16.84
N THR A 205 10.09 -3.58 -15.73
CA THR A 205 9.99 -4.98 -15.31
C THR A 205 8.88 -5.67 -16.10
N ALA A 206 9.16 -6.85 -16.64
CA ALA A 206 8.18 -7.65 -17.34
C ALA A 206 7.35 -8.43 -16.32
N VAL A 207 6.08 -8.08 -16.13
CA VAL A 207 5.21 -8.64 -15.07
C VAL A 207 4.07 -9.50 -15.62
N SER A 208 4.14 -9.92 -16.89
CA SER A 208 3.07 -10.67 -17.55
C SER A 208 2.65 -11.91 -16.73
N GLY A 209 1.40 -11.98 -16.28
CA GLY A 209 0.88 -13.13 -15.51
C GLY A 209 1.46 -13.30 -14.10
N ALA A 210 2.30 -12.37 -13.63
CA ALA A 210 2.87 -12.43 -12.29
C ALA A 210 1.78 -12.28 -11.21
N ASN A 211 1.82 -13.14 -10.20
CA ASN A 211 0.91 -13.13 -9.07
C ASN A 211 1.43 -12.16 -7.99
N PHE A 212 0.69 -11.08 -7.73
CA PHE A 212 0.99 -10.10 -6.67
C PHE A 212 -0.01 -10.16 -5.51
N ALA A 213 -0.67 -11.31 -5.29
CA ALA A 213 -1.66 -11.46 -4.23
C ALA A 213 -1.07 -11.06 -2.88
N GLU A 214 -1.75 -10.15 -2.16
CA GLU A 214 -1.35 -9.69 -0.83
C GLU A 214 0.07 -9.09 -0.72
N ALA A 215 0.75 -8.84 -1.85
CA ALA A 215 2.09 -8.27 -1.89
C ALA A 215 2.09 -6.81 -1.45
N ASP A 216 3.14 -6.37 -0.76
CA ASP A 216 3.26 -5.01 -0.25
C ASP A 216 4.12 -4.12 -1.16
N LEU A 217 3.49 -3.20 -1.87
CA LEU A 217 4.16 -2.23 -2.74
C LEU A 217 4.39 -0.87 -2.06
N HIS A 218 4.52 -0.82 -0.72
CA HIS A 218 4.71 0.45 -0.02
C HIS A 218 5.93 1.22 -0.54
N GLN A 219 5.72 2.41 -1.09
CA GLN A 219 6.79 3.25 -1.68
C GLN A 219 7.61 2.57 -2.80
N ALA A 220 7.13 1.47 -3.38
CA ALA A 220 7.78 0.83 -4.52
C ALA A 220 7.70 1.74 -5.76
N ILE A 221 8.73 1.73 -6.61
CA ILE A 221 8.69 2.34 -7.93
C ILE A 221 8.12 1.32 -8.90
N PHE A 222 6.90 1.53 -9.42
CA PHE A 222 6.24 0.55 -10.29
C PHE A 222 6.04 1.09 -11.70
N GLN A 223 6.89 0.66 -12.64
CA GLN A 223 6.84 1.07 -14.05
C GLN A 223 7.06 -0.16 -14.94
N PRO A 224 6.07 -1.06 -15.04
CA PRO A 224 6.21 -2.28 -15.82
C PRO A 224 6.31 -1.99 -17.32
N VAL A 225 6.77 -2.99 -18.08
CA VAL A 225 6.73 -2.95 -19.55
C VAL A 225 5.28 -2.81 -20.02
N LEU A 226 5.04 -1.86 -20.94
CA LEU A 226 3.72 -1.65 -21.53
C LEU A 226 3.19 -2.93 -22.20
N LYS A 227 1.88 -3.15 -22.12
CA LYS A 227 1.15 -4.33 -22.63
C LYS A 227 1.47 -5.66 -21.94
N GLN A 228 2.30 -5.66 -20.89
CA GLN A 228 2.55 -6.83 -20.07
C GLN A 228 1.87 -6.65 -18.72
N LEU A 229 0.67 -7.20 -18.61
CA LEU A 229 -0.16 -7.02 -17.42
C LEU A 229 0.12 -8.13 -16.38
N PRO A 230 0.15 -7.78 -15.08
CA PRO A 230 0.16 -8.78 -14.02
C PRO A 230 -1.13 -9.61 -14.05
N ASP A 231 -1.16 -10.71 -13.31
CA ASP A 231 -2.39 -11.43 -13.09
C ASP A 231 -3.41 -10.52 -12.38
N LEU A 232 -4.46 -10.16 -13.13
CA LEU A 232 -5.45 -9.19 -12.70
C LEU A 232 -6.31 -9.70 -11.55
N ALA A 233 -6.48 -11.01 -11.40
CA ALA A 233 -7.26 -11.56 -10.29
C ALA A 233 -6.53 -11.32 -8.96
N THR A 234 -5.25 -11.65 -8.92
CA THR A 234 -4.41 -11.56 -7.71
C THR A 234 -4.01 -10.13 -7.39
N PHE A 235 -3.76 -9.30 -8.41
CA PHE A 235 -3.35 -7.91 -8.24
C PHE A 235 -4.43 -7.03 -7.56
N THR A 236 -5.69 -7.49 -7.45
CA THR A 236 -6.73 -6.79 -6.68
C THR A 236 -6.46 -6.68 -5.17
N SER A 237 -5.64 -7.60 -4.63
CA SER A 237 -5.34 -7.72 -3.20
C SER A 237 -4.00 -7.08 -2.80
N VAL A 238 -3.36 -6.37 -3.72
CA VAL A 238 -2.09 -5.68 -3.47
C VAL A 238 -2.25 -4.64 -2.37
N LYS A 239 -1.32 -4.66 -1.41
CA LYS A 239 -1.26 -3.72 -0.31
C LYS A 239 -0.55 -2.43 -0.73
N ASN A 240 -0.98 -1.32 -0.13
CA ASN A 240 -0.31 -0.01 -0.25
C ASN A 240 -0.16 0.54 -1.69
N PHE A 241 -1.01 0.11 -2.63
CA PHE A 241 -1.00 0.57 -4.03
C PHE A 241 -1.01 2.11 -4.19
N GLN A 242 -1.65 2.83 -3.27
CA GLN A 242 -1.71 4.30 -3.30
C GLN A 242 -0.37 4.99 -3.02
N SER A 243 0.59 4.28 -2.42
CA SER A 243 1.90 4.81 -2.04
C SER A 243 3.00 4.54 -3.07
N ILE A 244 2.66 3.85 -4.16
CA ILE A 244 3.58 3.59 -5.28
C ILE A 244 4.12 4.91 -5.82
N GLN A 245 5.43 4.91 -6.05
CA GLN A 245 6.19 6.01 -6.62
C GLN A 245 6.43 5.79 -8.12
N PHE A 246 6.71 6.87 -8.83
CA PHE A 246 6.99 6.84 -10.27
C PHE A 246 8.09 7.86 -10.60
N THR A 247 8.96 7.52 -11.56
CA THR A 247 10.09 8.38 -11.98
C THR A 247 9.81 9.18 -13.25
N ASP A 248 9.04 8.62 -14.20
CA ASP A 248 8.67 9.23 -15.49
C ASP A 248 7.14 9.29 -15.61
N PHE A 249 6.61 10.52 -15.68
CA PHE A 249 5.18 10.78 -15.72
C PHE A 249 4.44 10.13 -16.89
N ASN A 250 5.01 10.22 -18.09
CA ASN A 250 4.31 9.83 -19.30
C ASN A 250 4.18 8.31 -19.40
N GLN A 251 5.23 7.60 -19.02
CA GLN A 251 5.27 6.14 -19.06
C GLN A 251 4.35 5.52 -18.02
N TRP A 252 4.33 6.05 -16.79
CA TRP A 252 3.45 5.47 -15.76
C TRP A 252 1.97 5.73 -16.05
N LYS A 253 1.62 6.90 -16.60
CA LYS A 253 0.23 7.20 -16.95
C LYS A 253 -0.27 6.21 -18.00
N ALA A 254 0.56 5.85 -18.98
CA ALA A 254 0.23 4.83 -19.97
C ALA A 254 0.01 3.46 -19.30
N ALA A 255 0.95 2.99 -18.47
CA ALA A 255 0.86 1.71 -17.77
C ALA A 255 -0.38 1.60 -16.87
N LEU A 256 -0.66 2.63 -16.05
CA LEU A 256 -1.86 2.67 -15.21
C LEU A 256 -3.14 2.78 -16.04
N THR A 257 -3.09 3.46 -17.19
CA THR A 257 -4.25 3.53 -18.09
C THR A 257 -4.58 2.17 -18.68
N GLU A 258 -3.58 1.39 -19.10
CA GLU A 258 -3.75 0.02 -19.58
C GLU A 258 -4.32 -0.88 -18.47
N LEU A 259 -3.74 -0.82 -17.27
CA LEU A 259 -4.23 -1.60 -16.12
C LEU A 259 -5.69 -1.25 -15.79
N ARG A 260 -6.05 0.04 -15.83
CA ARG A 260 -7.42 0.53 -15.64
C ARG A 260 -8.38 -0.02 -16.71
N ILE A 261 -7.97 -0.03 -17.98
CA ILE A 261 -8.77 -0.58 -19.09
C ILE A 261 -8.99 -2.08 -18.89
N ALA A 262 -7.95 -2.81 -18.50
CA ALA A 262 -8.06 -4.25 -18.25
C ALA A 262 -9.05 -4.57 -17.12
N TYR A 263 -8.98 -3.86 -15.98
CA TYR A 263 -9.94 -4.04 -14.89
C TYR A 263 -11.37 -3.67 -15.27
N ARG A 264 -11.54 -2.70 -16.16
CA ARG A 264 -12.83 -2.31 -16.70
C ARG A 264 -13.45 -3.43 -17.52
N GLU A 265 -12.68 -4.05 -18.40
CA GLU A 265 -13.13 -5.18 -19.22
C GLU A 265 -13.53 -6.38 -18.35
N LEU A 266 -12.86 -6.59 -17.22
CA LEU A 266 -13.23 -7.59 -16.21
C LEU A 266 -14.40 -7.19 -15.30
N GLY A 267 -14.87 -5.94 -15.36
CA GLY A 267 -15.95 -5.45 -14.49
C GLY A 267 -15.57 -5.21 -13.03
N ILE A 268 -14.27 -5.22 -12.69
CA ILE A 268 -13.77 -5.03 -11.32
C ILE A 268 -13.70 -3.53 -10.99
N ARG A 269 -14.82 -2.98 -10.54
CA ARG A 269 -14.99 -1.53 -10.29
C ARG A 269 -14.12 -0.96 -9.17
N SER A 270 -13.78 -1.76 -8.16
CA SER A 270 -12.96 -1.31 -7.03
C SER A 270 -11.57 -0.87 -7.50
N MET A 271 -10.88 -1.72 -8.26
CA MET A 271 -9.55 -1.42 -8.78
C MET A 271 -9.56 -0.33 -9.85
N GLU A 272 -10.58 -0.31 -10.72
CA GLU A 272 -10.74 0.78 -11.70
C GLU A 272 -10.77 2.15 -11.02
N ARG A 273 -11.50 2.28 -9.90
CA ARG A 273 -11.60 3.52 -9.12
C ARG A 273 -10.28 3.87 -8.42
N VAL A 274 -9.63 2.89 -7.81
CA VAL A 274 -8.33 3.09 -7.15
C VAL A 274 -7.29 3.59 -8.14
N ILE A 275 -7.18 2.95 -9.31
CA ILE A 275 -6.23 3.35 -10.35
C ILE A 275 -6.56 4.74 -10.90
N THR A 276 -7.85 5.04 -11.16
CA THR A 276 -8.29 6.37 -11.61
C THR A 276 -7.92 7.46 -10.59
N ALA A 277 -8.13 7.18 -9.31
CA ALA A 277 -7.77 8.11 -8.25
C ALA A 277 -6.26 8.33 -8.16
N THR A 278 -5.46 7.27 -8.29
CA THR A 278 -4.01 7.37 -8.36
C THR A 278 -3.57 8.25 -9.53
N ILE A 279 -4.15 8.05 -10.72
CA ILE A 279 -3.84 8.88 -11.91
C ILE A 279 -4.12 10.36 -11.63
N LYS A 280 -5.35 10.69 -11.21
CA LYS A 280 -5.78 12.08 -10.99
C LYS A 280 -5.02 12.76 -9.85
N PHE A 281 -4.71 12.02 -8.79
CA PHE A 281 -3.96 12.55 -7.65
C PHE A 281 -2.52 12.93 -8.05
N GLN A 282 -1.86 12.11 -8.87
CA GLN A 282 -0.50 12.38 -9.33
C GLN A 282 -0.48 13.52 -10.37
N GLU A 283 -1.46 13.60 -11.27
CA GLU A 283 -1.65 14.75 -12.18
C GLU A 283 -1.71 16.08 -11.40
N MET A 284 -2.56 16.14 -10.39
CA MET A 284 -2.68 17.29 -9.50
C MET A 284 -1.36 17.61 -8.78
N ARG A 285 -0.65 16.59 -8.25
CA ARG A 285 0.64 16.80 -7.57
C ARG A 285 1.67 17.44 -8.49
N LEU A 286 1.72 17.05 -9.76
CA LEU A 286 2.65 17.64 -10.73
C LEU A 286 2.30 19.08 -11.09
N GLU A 287 1.03 19.40 -11.24
CA GLU A 287 0.60 20.79 -11.41
C GLU A 287 1.08 21.65 -10.23
N TRP A 288 0.94 21.13 -9.01
CA TRP A 288 1.37 21.84 -7.81
C TRP A 288 2.88 22.06 -7.75
N GLN A 289 3.67 21.05 -8.13
CA GLN A 289 5.14 21.18 -8.21
C GLN A 289 5.58 22.25 -9.22
N LYS A 290 4.80 22.47 -10.29
CA LYS A 290 5.06 23.54 -11.27
C LYS A 290 4.59 24.92 -10.81
N GLY A 291 4.18 25.08 -9.55
CA GLY A 291 3.61 26.33 -9.02
C GLY A 291 2.11 26.49 -9.26
N GLY A 292 1.44 25.49 -9.82
CA GLY A 292 0.00 25.48 -10.12
C GLY A 292 -0.91 25.36 -8.90
N TRP A 293 -0.37 25.23 -7.68
CA TRP A 293 -1.17 25.15 -6.45
C TRP A 293 -2.03 26.40 -6.20
N LEU A 294 -1.64 27.55 -6.78
CA LEU A 294 -2.38 28.81 -6.73
C LEU A 294 -3.50 28.91 -7.79
N THR A 295 -3.59 27.97 -8.71
CA THR A 295 -4.66 27.97 -9.71
C THR A 295 -5.98 27.54 -9.07
N ILE A 296 -7.06 28.23 -9.45
CA ILE A 296 -8.40 27.96 -8.92
C ILE A 296 -8.80 26.51 -9.20
N ASP A 297 -8.43 25.96 -10.36
CA ASP A 297 -8.78 24.60 -10.78
C ASP A 297 -8.13 23.52 -9.91
N SER A 298 -6.84 23.65 -9.61
CA SER A 298 -6.12 22.69 -8.75
C SER A 298 -6.66 22.71 -7.32
N ALA A 299 -6.91 23.90 -6.77
CA ALA A 299 -7.50 24.05 -5.44
C ALA A 299 -8.94 23.49 -5.40
N PHE A 300 -9.72 23.75 -6.44
CA PHE A 300 -11.07 23.22 -6.61
C PHE A 300 -11.05 21.69 -6.65
N ASN A 301 -10.25 21.08 -7.51
CA ASN A 301 -10.16 19.62 -7.65
C ASN A 301 -9.73 18.94 -6.36
N TYR A 302 -8.79 19.53 -5.63
CA TYR A 302 -8.38 19.02 -4.31
C TYR A 302 -9.54 19.04 -3.31
N VAL A 303 -10.20 20.19 -3.15
CA VAL A 303 -11.27 20.36 -2.16
C VAL A 303 -12.50 19.54 -2.52
N PHE A 304 -12.90 19.56 -3.78
CA PHE A 304 -14.16 18.98 -4.23
C PHE A 304 -14.04 17.53 -4.68
N PHE A 305 -12.88 17.01 -5.11
CA PHE A 305 -12.78 15.62 -5.57
C PHE A 305 -11.88 14.78 -4.69
N TYR A 306 -10.67 15.24 -4.37
CA TYR A 306 -9.75 14.48 -3.53
C TYR A 306 -10.27 14.36 -2.08
N LEU A 307 -10.60 15.48 -1.44
CA LEU A 307 -11.06 15.45 -0.03
C LEU A 307 -12.41 14.76 0.15
N THR A 308 -13.30 14.83 -0.83
CA THR A 308 -14.70 14.38 -0.69
C THR A 308 -14.91 12.91 -1.04
N CYS A 309 -14.23 12.41 -2.07
CA CYS A 309 -14.43 11.06 -2.62
C CYS A 309 -13.12 10.38 -3.06
N ASN A 310 -11.97 11.01 -2.86
CA ASN A 310 -10.67 10.55 -3.35
C ASN A 310 -10.72 10.19 -4.84
N TYR A 311 -11.23 11.10 -5.68
CA TYR A 311 -11.43 10.86 -7.12
C TYR A 311 -12.18 9.54 -7.42
N GLY A 312 -13.15 9.18 -6.57
CA GLY A 312 -14.01 8.02 -6.74
C GLY A 312 -13.48 6.73 -6.11
N ALA A 313 -12.25 6.69 -5.58
CA ALA A 313 -11.73 5.52 -4.86
C ALA A 313 -12.56 5.19 -3.60
N ASP A 314 -13.14 6.20 -2.95
CA ASP A 314 -14.00 6.02 -1.78
C ASP A 314 -15.40 6.59 -2.06
N PRO A 315 -16.28 5.80 -2.72
CA PRO A 315 -17.60 6.27 -3.08
C PRO A 315 -18.47 6.51 -1.85
N GLY A 316 -18.16 5.95 -0.68
CA GLY A 316 -18.93 6.15 0.55
C GLY A 316 -18.56 7.43 1.32
N LYS A 317 -17.42 8.05 1.03
CA LYS A 317 -16.93 9.24 1.73
C LYS A 317 -17.85 10.47 1.61
N PRO A 318 -18.45 10.80 0.45
CA PRO A 318 -19.38 11.93 0.35
C PRO A 318 -20.59 11.77 1.28
N LEU A 319 -21.14 10.56 1.39
CA LEU A 319 -22.27 10.28 2.28
C LEU A 319 -21.88 10.44 3.75
N ARG A 320 -20.69 9.98 4.15
CA ARG A 320 -20.16 10.19 5.51
C ARG A 320 -19.95 11.68 5.82
N LEU A 321 -19.40 12.44 4.87
CA LEU A 321 -19.21 13.89 5.01
C LEU A 321 -20.55 14.63 5.06
N PHE A 322 -21.54 14.20 4.30
CA PHE A 322 -22.91 14.71 4.38
C PHE A 322 -23.50 14.52 5.78
N LEU A 323 -23.43 13.30 6.31
CA LEU A 323 -23.92 12.99 7.66
C LEU A 323 -23.19 13.81 8.73
N LEU A 324 -21.86 13.91 8.63
CA LEU A 324 -21.06 14.75 9.53
C LEU A 324 -21.44 16.23 9.42
N GLY A 325 -21.72 16.71 8.22
CA GLY A 325 -22.18 18.07 7.94
C GLY A 325 -23.44 18.42 8.73
N ILE A 326 -24.41 17.50 8.86
CA ILE A 326 -25.62 17.73 9.65
C ILE A 326 -25.28 18.11 11.10
N PHE A 327 -24.28 17.44 11.71
CA PHE A 327 -23.85 17.76 13.07
C PHE A 327 -23.05 19.07 13.14
N LEU A 328 -22.15 19.32 12.19
CA LEU A 328 -21.33 20.52 12.16
C LEU A 328 -22.18 21.80 11.99
N PHE A 329 -23.12 21.80 11.04
CA PHE A 329 -24.03 22.92 10.83
C PHE A 329 -25.02 23.12 12.00
N ALA A 330 -25.26 22.10 12.83
CA ALA A 330 -26.09 22.26 14.02
C ALA A 330 -25.46 23.17 15.09
N ILE A 331 -24.14 23.36 15.08
CA ILE A 331 -23.42 24.23 16.03
C ILE A 331 -23.82 25.71 15.85
N PRO A 332 -23.66 26.34 14.66
CA PRO A 332 -24.10 27.71 14.44
C PRO A 332 -25.62 27.87 14.61
N TYR A 333 -26.44 26.87 14.25
CA TYR A 333 -27.88 26.94 14.52
C TYR A 333 -28.22 26.93 16.01
N ARG A 334 -27.48 26.15 16.81
CA ARG A 334 -27.60 26.19 18.28
C ARG A 334 -27.23 27.58 18.81
N TYR A 335 -26.17 28.18 18.28
CA TYR A 335 -25.80 29.55 18.62
C TYR A 335 -26.94 30.53 18.28
N ALA A 336 -27.48 30.46 17.07
CA ALA A 336 -28.60 31.29 16.61
C ALA A 336 -29.88 31.13 17.44
N LEU A 337 -30.14 29.91 17.96
CA LEU A 337 -31.25 29.67 18.90
C LEU A 337 -30.95 30.29 20.27
N SER A 338 -29.73 30.13 20.78
CA SER A 338 -29.36 30.65 22.10
C SER A 338 -29.26 32.19 22.18
N HIS A 339 -28.92 32.85 21.07
CA HIS A 339 -28.73 34.30 20.99
C HIS A 339 -29.57 34.92 19.86
N PRO A 340 -30.92 34.93 19.98
CA PRO A 340 -31.77 35.47 18.93
C PRO A 340 -31.65 36.99 18.87
N THR A 341 -31.36 37.51 17.68
CA THR A 341 -31.32 38.97 17.41
C THR A 341 -32.53 39.39 16.59
N LYS A 342 -32.83 40.70 16.52
CA LYS A 342 -33.93 41.22 15.67
C LYS A 342 -33.69 40.92 14.18
N GLN A 343 -32.43 40.83 13.77
CA GLN A 343 -32.01 40.68 12.37
C GLN A 343 -31.72 39.23 11.97
N ALA A 344 -31.28 38.38 12.90
CA ALA A 344 -30.92 36.99 12.62
C ALA A 344 -31.35 36.01 13.72
N GLY A 345 -31.86 34.85 13.30
CA GLY A 345 -32.35 33.79 14.18
C GLY A 345 -33.21 32.77 13.44
N ILE A 346 -33.70 31.76 14.17
CA ILE A 346 -34.65 30.77 13.65
C ILE A 346 -36.04 31.12 14.18
N VAL A 347 -37.02 31.17 13.27
CA VAL A 347 -38.38 31.65 13.56
C VAL A 347 -39.39 30.59 13.15
N ALA A 348 -40.45 30.44 13.94
CA ALA A 348 -41.57 29.56 13.62
C ALA A 348 -42.63 30.33 12.82
N ILE A 349 -43.11 29.74 11.72
CA ILE A 349 -44.18 30.26 10.88
C ILE A 349 -45.34 29.26 10.88
N TRP A 350 -46.50 29.72 11.32
CA TRP A 350 -47.73 28.94 11.42
C TRP A 350 -48.48 28.91 10.08
N ASN A 351 -48.88 27.72 9.62
CA ASN A 351 -49.61 27.56 8.36
C ASN A 351 -51.13 27.58 8.63
N LYS A 352 -51.85 28.56 8.06
CA LYS A 352 -53.28 28.80 8.33
C LYS A 352 -54.23 27.70 7.85
N LYS A 353 -53.80 26.76 7.01
CA LYS A 353 -54.71 25.83 6.30
C LYS A 353 -55.35 24.71 7.13
N ARG A 354 -55.16 24.66 8.45
CA ARG A 354 -55.82 23.66 9.32
C ARG A 354 -56.80 24.22 10.36
N PHE A 355 -56.96 25.54 10.46
CA PHE A 355 -57.98 26.13 11.34
C PHE A 355 -59.31 26.22 10.58
N TYR A 356 -60.15 25.17 10.69
CA TYR A 356 -61.58 25.33 10.47
C TYR A 356 -62.19 25.93 11.74
N GLN A 357 -62.86 27.07 11.56
CA GLN A 357 -63.67 27.84 12.51
C GLN A 357 -62.98 28.24 13.81
N TRP A 358 -62.80 29.54 14.02
CA TRP A 358 -63.31 30.28 15.18
C TRP A 358 -63.16 31.77 14.86
N ASP A 359 -64.31 32.42 14.64
CA ASP A 359 -64.43 33.86 14.46
C ASP A 359 -63.88 34.62 15.68
N LYS A 360 -63.33 35.80 15.40
CA LYS A 360 -62.66 36.74 16.32
C LYS A 360 -61.24 36.33 16.74
N ILE A 361 -60.25 36.67 15.89
CA ILE A 361 -58.97 37.35 16.23
C ILE A 361 -58.35 37.82 14.89
N HIS A 362 -58.98 38.80 14.25
CA HIS A 362 -58.35 39.57 13.17
C HIS A 362 -57.54 40.73 13.78
N ALA A 363 -56.42 40.41 14.44
CA ALA A 363 -55.38 41.40 14.80
C ALA A 363 -53.99 40.80 15.14
N LEU A 364 -53.85 39.48 15.34
CA LEU A 364 -52.57 38.88 15.79
C LEU A 364 -51.86 37.97 14.77
N ALA A 365 -52.47 37.66 13.63
CA ALA A 365 -52.01 36.57 12.74
C ALA A 365 -51.01 36.99 11.65
N LYS A 366 -49.97 37.75 12.03
CA LYS A 366 -48.75 37.98 11.22
C LYS A 366 -47.46 37.97 12.07
N LYS A 367 -47.52 37.52 13.33
CA LYS A 367 -46.36 37.48 14.22
C LYS A 367 -45.54 36.22 13.99
N SER A 368 -44.41 36.37 13.32
CA SER A 368 -43.32 35.40 13.35
C SER A 368 -42.61 35.55 14.71
N GLU A 369 -42.79 34.60 15.63
CA GLU A 369 -42.21 34.69 16.98
C GLU A 369 -40.90 33.89 17.08
N PRO A 370 -39.86 34.43 17.75
CA PRO A 370 -38.63 33.70 17.98
C PRO A 370 -38.93 32.44 18.81
N ILE A 371 -38.48 31.29 18.32
CA ILE A 371 -38.78 29.96 18.90
C ILE A 371 -38.38 29.86 20.37
N CYS A 372 -37.31 30.56 20.78
CA CYS A 372 -36.91 30.58 22.17
C CYS A 372 -37.95 31.22 23.10
N LYS A 373 -38.77 32.17 22.65
CA LYS A 373 -39.88 32.70 23.46
C LYS A 373 -41.00 31.66 23.65
N LEU A 374 -41.24 30.84 22.63
CA LEU A 374 -42.22 29.75 22.65
C LEU A 374 -41.75 28.60 23.55
N LEU A 375 -40.46 28.28 23.54
CA LEU A 375 -39.87 27.25 24.41
C LEU A 375 -39.65 27.75 25.84
N SER A 376 -39.34 29.04 26.03
CA SER A 376 -39.13 29.62 27.37
C SER A 376 -40.43 29.80 28.14
N ALA A 377 -41.58 29.98 27.47
CA ALA A 377 -42.85 30.25 28.13
C ALA A 377 -43.51 28.99 28.73
N GLN A 378 -43.17 27.78 28.28
CA GLN A 378 -43.73 26.53 28.82
C GLN A 378 -42.72 25.62 29.55
N CYS A 379 -41.41 25.80 29.38
CA CYS A 379 -40.40 24.87 29.95
C CYS A 379 -39.49 25.44 31.05
N LEU A 380 -39.70 26.69 31.50
CA LEU A 380 -38.86 27.29 32.55
C LEU A 380 -39.69 27.62 33.79
N ASP A 381 -40.16 26.58 34.48
CA ASP A 381 -40.41 26.71 35.91
C ASP A 381 -39.37 25.89 36.70
N LYS A 382 -38.73 26.61 37.64
CA LYS A 382 -37.83 26.20 38.73
C LYS A 382 -36.59 25.33 38.44
N LYS A 383 -35.43 26.01 38.45
CA LYS A 383 -34.08 25.65 38.99
C LYS A 383 -33.41 24.30 38.66
N GLY A 384 -34.05 23.32 38.03
CA GLY A 384 -33.48 21.98 37.80
C GLY A 384 -32.94 21.68 36.41
N ASN A 385 -33.24 22.49 35.38
CA ASN A 385 -33.21 21.98 34.00
C ASN A 385 -32.29 22.72 33.02
N ARG A 386 -31.14 23.25 33.47
CA ARG A 386 -30.10 23.77 32.54
C ARG A 386 -29.66 22.69 31.54
N LEU A 387 -29.54 21.44 32.01
CA LEU A 387 -29.16 20.30 31.18
C LEU A 387 -30.25 19.94 30.16
N PHE A 388 -31.53 19.93 30.58
CA PHE A 388 -32.69 19.68 29.72
C PHE A 388 -32.89 20.79 28.67
N TYR A 389 -32.66 22.05 29.03
CA TYR A 389 -32.67 23.18 28.10
C TYR A 389 -31.57 23.04 27.04
N GLN A 390 -30.35 22.70 27.45
CA GLN A 390 -29.24 22.46 26.52
C GLN A 390 -29.50 21.26 25.59
N PHE A 391 -30.11 20.19 26.11
CA PHE A 391 -30.52 19.03 25.32
C PHE A 391 -31.61 19.38 24.30
N HIS A 392 -32.62 20.16 24.70
CA HIS A 392 -33.66 20.61 23.78
C HIS A 392 -33.14 21.53 22.67
N LEU A 393 -32.22 22.45 23.02
CA LEU A 393 -31.55 23.30 22.03
C LEU A 393 -30.75 22.48 21.02
N LEU A 394 -30.00 21.48 21.49
CA LEU A 394 -29.26 20.56 20.63
C LEU A 394 -30.20 19.79 19.69
N ARG A 395 -31.31 19.27 20.21
CA ARG A 395 -32.29 18.54 19.41
C ARG A 395 -32.90 19.41 18.31
N LEU A 396 -33.25 20.66 18.64
CA LEU A 396 -33.83 21.61 17.69
C LEU A 396 -32.83 22.10 16.66
N SER A 397 -31.57 22.33 17.05
CA SER A 397 -30.54 22.73 16.11
C SER A 397 -30.17 21.60 15.15
N LEU A 398 -30.10 20.35 15.63
CA LEU A 398 -29.92 19.16 14.79
C LEU A 398 -31.10 18.96 13.84
N PHE A 399 -32.33 19.12 14.34
CA PHE A 399 -33.52 19.02 13.49
C PHE A 399 -33.56 20.12 12.42
N PHE A 400 -33.24 21.37 12.77
CA PHE A 400 -33.16 22.44 11.79
C PHE A 400 -32.04 22.23 10.78
N SER A 401 -30.89 21.70 11.23
CA SER A 401 -29.79 21.29 10.36
C SER A 401 -30.22 20.21 9.37
N LEU A 402 -30.94 19.19 9.84
CA LEU A 402 -31.50 18.14 8.99
C LEU A 402 -32.48 18.74 7.96
N LEU A 403 -33.39 19.61 8.39
CA LEU A 403 -34.36 20.27 7.51
C LEU A 403 -33.67 21.12 6.42
N SER A 404 -32.61 21.83 6.82
CA SER A 404 -31.77 22.66 5.94
C SER A 404 -31.01 21.82 4.93
N ALA A 405 -30.39 20.72 5.36
CA ALA A 405 -29.66 19.77 4.51
C ALA A 405 -30.53 19.19 3.38
N PHE A 406 -31.83 19.00 3.63
CA PHE A 406 -32.80 18.48 2.67
C PHE A 406 -33.69 19.55 2.02
N SER A 407 -33.40 20.84 2.22
CA SER A 407 -34.11 21.96 1.57
C SER A 407 -33.67 22.17 0.12
N ILE A 408 -33.66 21.08 -0.65
CA ILE A 408 -33.27 21.07 -2.05
C ILE A 408 -34.42 21.69 -2.85
N GLY A 409 -34.17 22.84 -3.47
CA GLY A 409 -35.16 23.64 -4.20
C GLY A 409 -35.55 23.08 -5.56
N TRP A 410 -35.83 21.77 -5.68
CA TRP A 410 -36.46 21.21 -6.87
C TRP A 410 -37.97 21.34 -6.71
N LYS A 411 -38.63 22.00 -7.67
CA LYS A 411 -40.02 22.47 -7.56
C LYS A 411 -41.03 21.42 -7.05
N ASP A 412 -40.78 20.13 -7.27
CA ASP A 412 -41.76 19.06 -6.99
C ASP A 412 -41.28 17.94 -6.04
N ILE A 413 -39.98 17.90 -5.66
CA ILE A 413 -39.44 16.91 -4.69
C ILE A 413 -38.79 17.65 -3.53
N ASN A 414 -39.62 18.16 -2.63
CA ASN A 414 -39.13 18.86 -1.45
C ASN A 414 -39.17 17.92 -0.24
N VAL A 415 -38.10 17.16 -0.03
CA VAL A 415 -37.95 16.23 1.12
C VAL A 415 -38.12 16.97 2.45
N SER A 416 -37.76 18.26 2.49
CA SER A 416 -38.05 19.17 3.60
C SER A 416 -39.54 19.21 3.97
N ASN A 417 -40.43 19.20 2.97
CA ASN A 417 -41.87 19.16 3.22
C ASN A 417 -42.23 17.82 3.88
N TRP A 418 -41.75 16.68 3.39
CA TRP A 418 -42.04 15.38 4.01
C TRP A 418 -41.53 15.30 5.47
N ILE A 419 -40.30 15.76 5.74
CA ILE A 419 -39.73 15.86 7.10
C ILE A 419 -40.59 16.78 7.98
N SER A 420 -41.12 17.88 7.43
CA SER A 420 -42.03 18.79 8.15
C SER A 420 -43.38 18.15 8.47
N HIS A 421 -43.83 17.15 7.70
CA HIS A 421 -45.07 16.41 7.97
C HIS A 421 -44.90 15.34 9.07
N MET A 422 -43.67 14.88 9.35
CA MET A 422 -43.39 14.04 10.52
C MET A 422 -43.40 14.83 11.84
N GLN A 423 -43.52 16.16 11.77
CA GLN A 423 -43.67 17.01 12.93
C GLN A 423 -45.12 16.97 13.43
N ALA A 424 -45.36 16.53 14.66
CA ALA A 424 -46.68 16.61 15.31
C ALA A 424 -47.12 18.06 15.66
N ARG A 425 -46.43 19.10 15.17
CA ARG A 425 -46.63 20.51 15.57
C ARG A 425 -46.96 21.38 14.37
N GLU A 426 -47.86 22.35 14.54
CA GLU A 426 -48.51 23.13 13.47
C GLU A 426 -47.68 24.26 12.83
N PHE A 427 -46.36 24.27 13.02
CA PHE A 427 -45.48 25.34 12.56
C PHE A 427 -44.27 24.85 11.76
N THR A 428 -43.83 25.66 10.81
CA THR A 428 -42.62 25.45 9.99
C THR A 428 -41.47 26.32 10.48
N LEU A 429 -40.24 25.80 10.47
CA LEU A 429 -39.05 26.53 10.89
C LEU A 429 -38.43 27.25 9.70
N LYS A 430 -38.13 28.55 9.83
CA LYS A 430 -37.37 29.31 8.83
C LYS A 430 -36.24 30.12 9.46
N GLY A 431 -35.07 30.11 8.81
CA GLY A 431 -33.95 30.98 9.16
C GLY A 431 -34.19 32.41 8.70
N LYS A 432 -33.70 33.38 9.48
CA LYS A 432 -33.70 34.82 9.18
C LYS A 432 -32.27 35.37 9.24
N GLY A 433 -31.93 36.34 8.40
CA GLY A 433 -30.62 36.98 8.37
C GLY A 433 -29.53 35.99 7.94
N TRP A 434 -28.37 36.01 8.61
CA TRP A 434 -27.25 35.12 8.29
C TRP A 434 -27.61 33.62 8.38
N VAL A 435 -28.58 33.26 9.23
CA VAL A 435 -29.06 31.87 9.36
C VAL A 435 -29.72 31.37 8.07
N HIS A 436 -30.36 32.26 7.31
CA HIS A 436 -30.94 31.92 6.02
C HIS A 436 -29.86 31.65 4.98
N ALA A 437 -28.83 32.50 4.91
CA ALA A 437 -27.69 32.31 4.02
C ALA A 437 -26.94 31.01 4.36
N LEU A 438 -26.71 30.74 5.65
CA LEU A 438 -26.07 29.50 6.09
C LEU A 438 -26.88 28.25 5.73
N ALA A 439 -28.21 28.31 5.88
CA ALA A 439 -29.09 27.22 5.46
C ALA A 439 -29.01 26.97 3.94
N GLY A 440 -28.93 28.03 3.14
CA GLY A 440 -28.68 27.93 1.70
C GLY A 440 -27.34 27.25 1.37
N ILE A 441 -26.26 27.65 2.05
CA ILE A 441 -24.92 27.03 1.88
C ILE A 441 -24.96 25.55 2.23
N GLN A 442 -25.58 25.19 3.36
CA GLN A 442 -25.71 23.79 3.77
C GLN A 442 -26.52 22.96 2.76
N SER A 443 -27.62 23.51 2.23
CA SER A 443 -28.44 22.84 1.21
C SER A 443 -27.64 22.57 -0.06
N LEU A 444 -26.89 23.56 -0.56
CA LEU A 444 -26.01 23.39 -1.73
C LEU A 444 -24.93 22.34 -1.49
N PHE A 445 -24.25 22.41 -0.34
CA PHE A 445 -23.25 21.42 0.04
C PHE A 445 -23.84 20.00 0.15
N SER A 446 -25.04 19.89 0.71
CA SER A 446 -25.75 18.62 0.86
C SER A 446 -26.16 18.02 -0.47
N ALA A 447 -26.75 18.84 -1.35
CA ALA A 447 -27.09 18.43 -2.70
C ALA A 447 -25.84 17.98 -3.47
N TYR A 448 -24.75 18.74 -3.36
CA TYR A 448 -23.47 18.38 -3.95
C TYR A 448 -22.97 17.01 -3.46
N MET A 449 -22.97 16.75 -2.15
CA MET A 449 -22.50 15.47 -1.59
C MET A 449 -23.37 14.29 -2.03
N ILE A 450 -24.69 14.46 -2.11
CA ILE A 450 -25.62 13.42 -2.57
C ILE A 450 -25.39 13.14 -4.06
N VAL A 451 -25.29 14.18 -4.89
CA VAL A 451 -25.01 14.04 -6.32
C VAL A 451 -23.65 13.36 -6.50
N LEU A 452 -22.61 13.82 -5.81
CA LEU A 452 -21.28 13.22 -5.89
C LEU A 452 -21.30 11.75 -5.45
N TRP A 453 -22.03 11.41 -4.38
CA TRP A 453 -22.22 10.02 -3.96
C TRP A 453 -22.85 9.16 -5.07
N VAL A 454 -23.96 9.62 -5.66
CA VAL A 454 -24.63 8.90 -6.75
C VAL A 454 -23.71 8.73 -7.96
N PHE A 455 -23.04 9.80 -8.39
CA PHE A 455 -22.15 9.75 -9.55
C PHE A 455 -20.90 8.89 -9.31
N THR A 456 -20.29 8.96 -8.13
CA THR A 456 -19.13 8.12 -7.80
C THR A 456 -19.51 6.65 -7.65
N TYR A 457 -20.71 6.37 -7.14
CA TYR A 457 -21.19 5.00 -6.92
C TYR A 457 -21.69 4.33 -8.21
N PHE A 458 -22.43 5.03 -9.05
CA PHE A 458 -23.08 4.44 -10.25
C PHE A 458 -22.43 4.83 -11.58
N ALA A 459 -21.77 5.98 -11.64
CA ALA A 459 -21.18 6.51 -12.87
C ALA A 459 -19.65 6.48 -12.84
N ARG A 460 -19.04 7.18 -13.81
CA ARG A 460 -17.59 7.22 -14.09
C ARG A 460 -17.12 8.68 -14.24
N PRO A 461 -17.27 9.54 -13.21
CA PRO A 461 -17.13 10.98 -13.39
C PRO A 461 -15.69 11.46 -13.66
N PHE A 462 -14.68 10.66 -13.33
CA PHE A 462 -13.26 11.06 -13.39
C PHE A 462 -12.47 10.42 -14.54
N GLU A 463 -13.17 9.82 -15.51
CA GLU A 463 -12.51 9.13 -16.61
C GLU A 463 -12.10 10.04 -17.77
N TRP A 464 -12.74 11.21 -17.88
CA TRP A 464 -12.54 12.19 -18.96
C TRP A 464 -11.32 13.07 -18.74
#